data_AF-A0A7Y5BXN3-F1
#
_entry.id   AF-A0A7Y5BXN3-F1
#
_cell.length_a   1.000
_cell.length_b   1.000
_cell.length_c   1.000
_cell.angle_alpha   90.00
_cell.angle_beta   90.00
_cell.angle_gamma   90.00
#
_symmetry.space_group_name_H-M   'P 1'
#
loop_
_entity.id
_entity.type
_entity.pdbx_description
1 polymer ?
#
loop_
_entity_poly.entity_id
_entity_poly.type
_entity_poly.pdbx_seq_one_letter_code
_entity_poly.pdbx_strand_id
1 'polypeptide(L)'
;VFLSVDVRSTENPAPTPTPSSAGTQPEVEFDPTHQAVLVYKVIVDVANVYTEPDTTSSVIETANMDQVVEVLNMQEDWLLVTYLIGTVRTTGWMELSGLEIVR
;
A
#
# COMPACT_ATOMS: atom_id res chain seq x y z
N VAL A 1 -39.06 20.72 -28.94
CA VAL A 1 -37.88 19.84 -29.10
C VAL A 1 -36.68 20.58 -28.53
N PHE A 2 -36.40 20.38 -27.25
CA PHE A 2 -35.22 20.79 -26.45
C PHE A 2 -35.28 19.85 -25.20
N LEU A 3 -34.23 19.26 -24.61
CA LEU A 3 -32.99 19.81 -24.04
C LEU A 3 -31.93 18.70 -23.81
N SER A 4 -30.68 19.16 -23.70
CA SER A 4 -29.41 18.54 -23.29
C SER A 4 -29.42 17.65 -22.04
N VAL A 5 -28.54 16.62 -22.00
CA VAL A 5 -27.85 15.98 -20.85
C VAL A 5 -26.81 15.01 -21.47
N ASP A 6 -25.52 14.85 -21.12
CA ASP A 6 -24.57 15.49 -20.21
C ASP A 6 -23.18 14.81 -20.44
N VAL A 7 -22.07 15.52 -20.24
CA VAL A 7 -20.69 15.00 -20.28
C VAL A 7 -20.39 14.32 -18.96
N ARG A 8 -19.92 13.06 -18.95
CA ARG A 8 -18.83 12.65 -18.05
C ARG A 8 -18.31 11.22 -18.27
N SER A 9 -16.98 11.18 -18.27
CA SER A 9 -16.09 10.03 -18.22
C SER A 9 -16.61 8.91 -17.34
N THR A 10 -16.33 7.68 -17.76
CA THR A 10 -16.42 6.49 -16.91
C THR A 10 -15.44 6.65 -15.74
N GLU A 11 -15.89 7.27 -14.65
CA GLU A 11 -15.26 7.14 -13.34
C GLU A 11 -15.39 5.67 -12.92
N ASN A 12 -14.28 4.95 -12.99
CA ASN A 12 -14.07 3.79 -12.14
C ASN A 12 -14.30 4.26 -10.70
N PRO A 13 -15.19 3.65 -9.90
CA PRO A 13 -15.44 4.14 -8.56
C PRO A 13 -14.14 4.11 -7.76
N ALA A 14 -13.68 5.27 -7.31
CA ALA A 14 -12.75 5.33 -6.19
C ALA A 14 -13.37 4.54 -5.03
N PRO A 15 -12.59 3.74 -4.28
CA PRO A 15 -13.11 3.18 -3.04
C PRO A 15 -13.56 4.34 -2.17
N THR A 16 -14.84 4.33 -1.84
CA THR A 16 -15.46 5.28 -0.92
C THR A 16 -14.71 5.22 0.42
N PRO A 17 -14.24 6.34 1.00
CA PRO A 17 -13.96 6.35 2.43
C PRO A 17 -15.31 6.21 3.14
N THR A 18 -15.68 4.99 3.51
CA THR A 18 -16.90 4.75 4.28
C THR A 18 -16.66 5.20 5.72
N PRO A 19 -17.45 6.11 6.31
CA PRO A 19 -17.49 6.31 7.75
C PRO A 19 -18.75 5.63 8.33
N SER A 20 -18.60 4.49 9.01
CA SER A 20 -19.58 3.93 9.99
C SER A 20 -19.06 2.59 10.54
N SER A 21 -18.61 2.50 11.79
CA SER A 21 -19.30 2.55 13.10
C SER A 21 -19.82 1.19 13.61
N ALA A 22 -19.17 0.75 14.70
CA ALA A 22 -19.69 -0.10 15.78
C ALA A 22 -20.23 -1.50 15.43
N GLY A 23 -19.32 -2.41 15.13
CA GLY A 23 -19.41 -3.81 15.57
C GLY A 23 -18.10 -4.12 16.29
N THR A 24 -18.14 -4.90 17.38
CA THR A 24 -16.98 -5.32 18.18
C THR A 24 -15.91 -6.01 17.32
N GLN A 25 -15.12 -5.24 16.59
CA GLN A 25 -13.78 -5.62 16.19
C GLN A 25 -13.00 -5.68 17.51
N PRO A 26 -12.30 -6.78 17.84
CA PRO A 26 -11.34 -6.73 18.93
C PRO A 26 -10.43 -5.54 18.59
N GLU A 27 -10.56 -4.48 19.39
CA GLU A 27 -9.59 -3.41 19.45
C GLU A 27 -8.30 -4.12 19.83
N VAL A 28 -7.51 -4.46 18.81
CA VAL A 28 -6.17 -4.97 19.02
C VAL A 28 -5.45 -3.80 19.65
N GLU A 29 -5.46 -3.79 20.98
CA GLU A 29 -4.71 -2.90 21.83
C GLU A 29 -3.29 -2.93 21.27
N PHE A 30 -2.89 -1.84 20.63
CA PHE A 30 -1.59 -1.71 20.01
C PHE A 30 -0.57 -1.71 21.16
N ASP A 31 -0.11 -2.90 21.56
CA ASP A 31 1.04 -3.06 22.45
C ASP A 31 2.25 -2.52 21.69
N PRO A 32 2.79 -1.35 22.05
CA PRO A 32 3.85 -0.70 21.29
C PRO A 32 5.21 -1.35 21.57
N THR A 33 5.26 -2.42 22.37
CA THR A 33 6.51 -2.92 22.96
C THR A 33 7.08 -4.20 22.34
N HIS A 34 6.40 -4.85 21.39
CA HIS A 34 6.93 -6.05 20.72
C HIS A 34 6.73 -6.13 19.20
N GLN A 35 6.49 -5.00 18.52
CA GLN A 35 6.41 -5.02 17.06
C GLN A 35 7.82 -5.14 16.48
N ALA A 36 8.22 -6.37 16.19
CA ALA A 36 9.41 -6.63 15.39
C ALA A 36 9.23 -5.91 14.05
N VAL A 37 10.00 -4.85 13.84
CA VAL A 37 10.07 -4.18 12.54
C VAL A 37 10.63 -5.19 11.55
N LEU A 38 9.77 -5.70 10.70
CA LEU A 38 10.15 -6.62 9.65
C LEU A 38 10.79 -5.80 8.53
N VAL A 39 12.07 -6.05 8.27
CA VAL A 39 12.82 -5.36 7.23
C VAL A 39 12.95 -6.29 6.02
N TYR A 40 12.56 -5.80 4.86
CA TYR A 40 12.69 -6.53 3.60
C TYR A 40 13.62 -5.78 2.65
N LYS A 41 14.24 -6.53 1.75
CA LYS A 41 15.06 -6.00 0.67
C LYS A 41 14.43 -6.38 -0.66
N VAL A 42 14.38 -5.43 -1.58
CA VAL A 42 13.93 -5.64 -2.95
C VAL A 42 14.97 -6.49 -3.68
N ILE A 43 14.53 -7.62 -4.24
CA ILE A 43 15.40 -8.55 -4.99
C ILE A 43 15.15 -8.53 -6.50
N VAL A 44 14.11 -7.83 -6.94
CA VAL A 44 13.79 -7.61 -8.35
C VAL A 44 14.40 -6.30 -8.84
N ASP A 45 14.64 -6.16 -10.15
CA ASP A 45 15.17 -4.92 -10.74
C ASP A 45 14.33 -3.70 -10.36
N VAL A 46 13.01 -3.84 -10.47
CA VAL A 46 12.02 -2.81 -10.16
C VAL A 46 10.81 -3.46 -9.48
N ALA A 47 10.49 -3.00 -8.28
CA ALA A 47 9.28 -3.37 -7.57
C ALA A 47 8.34 -2.15 -7.52
N ASN A 48 7.10 -2.33 -7.96
CA ASN A 48 6.11 -1.27 -7.93
C ASN A 48 5.51 -1.13 -6.53
N VAL A 49 5.32 0.11 -6.11
CA VAL A 49 4.68 0.52 -4.87
C VAL A 49 3.32 1.10 -5.22
N TYR A 50 2.27 0.41 -4.82
CA TYR A 50 0.89 0.71 -5.16
C TYR A 50 0.21 1.50 -4.05
N THR A 51 -0.83 2.26 -4.42
CA THR A 51 -1.71 2.93 -3.45
C THR A 51 -2.49 1.95 -2.57
N GLU A 52 -2.74 0.75 -3.09
CA GLU A 52 -3.56 -0.30 -2.45
C GLU A 52 -2.92 -1.67 -2.71
N PRO A 53 -3.27 -2.72 -1.94
CA PRO A 53 -2.79 -4.09 -2.15
C PRO A 53 -3.47 -4.72 -3.37
N ASP A 54 -3.33 -4.11 -4.54
CA ASP A 54 -3.96 -4.54 -5.78
C ASP A 54 -3.11 -4.19 -7.00
N THR A 55 -2.96 -5.13 -7.93
CA THR A 55 -2.13 -4.98 -9.14
C THR A 55 -2.72 -4.03 -10.19
N THR A 56 -4.02 -3.72 -10.09
CA THR A 56 -4.75 -2.76 -10.93
C THR A 56 -4.76 -1.36 -10.33
N SER A 57 -4.28 -1.21 -9.09
CA SER A 57 -4.16 0.06 -8.40
C SER A 57 -3.09 0.95 -9.04
N SER A 58 -3.13 2.24 -8.72
CA SER A 58 -2.14 3.20 -9.22
C SER A 58 -0.79 2.98 -8.52
N VAL A 59 0.27 2.96 -9.33
CA VAL A 59 1.65 2.93 -8.81
C VAL A 59 1.98 4.32 -8.28
N ILE A 60 2.21 4.42 -6.97
CA ILE A 60 2.73 5.62 -6.31
C ILE A 60 4.17 5.84 -6.75
N GLU A 61 4.97 4.78 -6.64
CA GLU A 61 6.39 4.85 -6.95
C GLU A 61 6.99 3.46 -7.18
N THR A 62 8.28 3.39 -7.47
CA THR A 62 9.05 2.20 -7.75
C THR A 62 10.25 2.12 -6.82
N ALA A 63 10.46 0.94 -6.25
CA ALA A 63 11.64 0.61 -5.46
C ALA A 63 12.61 -0.18 -6.33
N ASN A 64 13.90 0.15 -6.23
CA ASN A 64 14.94 -0.50 -7.03
C ASN A 64 15.51 -1.72 -6.30
N MET A 65 16.17 -2.61 -7.04
CA MET A 65 16.91 -3.73 -6.46
C MET A 65 17.87 -3.27 -5.35
N ASP A 66 18.03 -4.11 -4.32
CA ASP A 66 18.81 -3.86 -3.10
C ASP A 66 18.29 -2.73 -2.21
N GLN A 67 17.17 -2.09 -2.56
CA GLN A 67 16.52 -1.13 -1.69
C GLN A 67 15.91 -1.82 -0.48
N VAL A 68 16.17 -1.26 0.71
CA VAL A 68 15.65 -1.78 1.98
C VAL A 68 14.38 -1.02 2.35
N VAL A 69 13.34 -1.77 2.73
CA VAL A 69 12.03 -1.25 3.08
C VAL A 69 11.58 -1.81 4.43
N GLU A 70 10.93 -0.97 5.24
CA GLU A 70 10.40 -1.36 6.55
C GLU A 70 8.93 -1.74 6.39
N VAL A 71 8.56 -2.95 6.79
CA VAL A 71 7.17 -3.42 6.76
C VAL A 71 6.43 -2.89 7.97
N LEU A 72 5.37 -2.14 7.69
CA LEU A 72 4.42 -1.63 8.68
C LEU A 72 3.24 -2.60 8.85
N ASN A 73 2.82 -3.27 7.78
CA ASN A 73 1.72 -4.23 7.82
C ASN A 73 1.83 -5.26 6.69
N MET A 74 1.20 -6.42 6.85
CA MET A 74 1.12 -7.46 5.82
C MET A 74 -0.34 -7.87 5.64
N GLN A 75 -0.83 -7.89 4.41
CA GLN A 75 -2.15 -8.37 4.02
C GLN A 75 -2.00 -9.39 2.90
N GLU A 76 -2.22 -10.66 3.22
CA GLU A 76 -2.07 -11.78 2.26
C GLU A 76 -0.69 -11.76 1.59
N ASP A 77 -0.63 -11.46 0.29
CA ASP A 77 0.61 -11.38 -0.51
C ASP A 77 1.17 -9.95 -0.64
N TRP A 78 0.62 -8.99 0.11
CA TRP A 78 0.95 -7.58 0.03
C TRP A 78 1.55 -7.05 1.33
N LEU A 79 2.63 -6.28 1.20
CA LEU A 79 3.31 -5.65 2.32
C LEU A 79 3.10 -4.14 2.24
N LEU A 80 2.51 -3.56 3.28
CA LEU A 80 2.54 -2.12 3.48
C LEU A 80 3.92 -1.78 4.00
N VAL A 81 4.72 -1.12 3.17
CA VAL A 81 6.08 -0.74 3.50
C VAL A 81 6.25 0.76 3.58
N THR A 82 7.25 1.20 4.33
CA THR A 82 7.73 2.59 4.34
C THR A 82 9.23 2.63 4.08
N TYR A 83 9.65 3.63 3.31
CA TYR A 83 11.05 3.84 2.94
C TYR A 83 11.32 5.31 2.60
N LEU A 84 12.59 5.69 2.52
CA LEU A 84 13.01 7.04 2.16
C LEU A 84 13.45 7.10 0.69
N ILE A 85 12.89 8.06 -0.03
CA ILE A 85 13.30 8.41 -1.40
C ILE A 85 14.03 9.74 -1.33
N GLY A 86 15.36 9.68 -1.31
CA GLY A 86 16.20 10.85 -1.02
C GLY A 86 15.93 11.37 0.39
N THR A 87 15.04 12.36 0.51
CA THR A 87 14.62 12.98 1.79
C THR A 87 13.13 12.85 2.10
N VAL A 88 12.35 12.21 1.23
CA VAL A 88 10.89 12.06 1.37
C VAL A 88 10.56 10.67 1.89
N ARG A 89 9.72 10.56 2.91
CA ARG A 89 9.19 9.27 3.37
C ARG A 89 8.00 8.88 2.51
N THR A 90 8.13 7.74 1.86
CA THR A 90 7.08 7.14 1.02
C THR A 90 6.57 5.90 1.72
N THR A 91 5.25 5.72 1.69
CA THR A 91 4.57 4.56 2.24
C THR A 91 3.60 4.04 1.20
N GLY A 92 3.59 2.73 0.97
CA GLY A 92 2.67 2.10 0.02
C GLY A 92 2.77 0.59 0.02
N TRP A 93 1.94 -0.04 -0.81
CA TRP A 93 1.81 -1.49 -0.88
C TRP A 93 2.76 -2.09 -1.91
N MET A 94 3.46 -3.14 -1.54
CA MET A 94 4.36 -3.88 -2.42
C MET A 94 4.02 -5.35 -2.40
N GLU A 95 4.20 -6.01 -3.54
CA GLU A 95 4.00 -7.45 -3.65
C GLU A 95 5.15 -8.20 -2.94
N LEU A 96 4.81 -9.14 -2.08
CA LEU A 96 5.77 -9.94 -1.31
C LEU A 96 6.71 -10.75 -2.22
N SER A 97 6.25 -11.15 -3.41
CA SER A 97 6.99 -12.01 -4.34
C SER A 97 8.35 -11.43 -4.78
N GLY A 98 8.48 -10.10 -4.79
CA GLY A 98 9.71 -9.39 -5.16
C GLY A 98 10.60 -8.98 -3.98
N LEU A 99 10.28 -9.44 -2.76
CA LEU A 99 10.90 -8.98 -1.52
C LEU A 99 11.49 -10.16 -0.72
N GLU A 100 12.68 -9.98 -0.17
CA GLU A 100 13.34 -10.95 0.71
C GLU A 100 13.53 -10.39 2.11
N ILE A 101 13.24 -11.20 3.14
CA ILE A 101 13.46 -10.82 4.55
C ILE A 101 14.95 -10.62 4.79
N VAL A 102 15.31 -9.45 5.33
CA VAL A 102 16.67 -9.18 5.83
C VAL A 102 16.74 -9.67 7.27
N ARG A 103 17.59 -10.67 7.54
CA ARG A 103 17.79 -11.28 8.85
C ARG A 103 19.07 -10.82 9.51
#